data_AF-A0A955UG92-F1
#
_entry.id   AF-A0A955UG92-F1
#
_cell.length_a   1.000
_cell.length_b   1.000
_cell.length_c   1.000
_cell.angle_alpha   90.00
_cell.angle_beta   90.00
_cell.angle_gamma   90.00
#
_symmetry.space_group_name_H-M   'P 1'
#
loop_
_entity.id
_entity.type
_entity.pdbx_description
1 polymer ?
#
loop_
_entity_poly.entity_id
_entity_poly.type
_entity_poly.pdbx_seq_one_letter_code
_entity_poly.pdbx_strand_id
1 'polypeptide(L)'
;MSDPGYVVYGDLAKRDTVVLALALEAKRLAFTRVEETASLAYALEARAGDGGGPYLRTPEGFVLSGLHAMLDWLERVHPRPALLPGLPVRRTCSRLLEDWIELWLRVAVRRSGVALEALEAHVAASGFLLGRAPTRPDLLLVGWIECDLRTRARARAWLERRAPRLLGLGERLLGAVREGNVDACASSDDAIPISLVEVLREIGRDYHAFLDRNQRALKDGADEVRLEFAGETRTLPVRRDCERRRLAIGRELAVLAPEARRSVGRVLEPVGAWHALRLPAAIEEMDPADPRGL
;
A
#
# COMPACT_ATOMS: atom_id res chain seq x y z
N MET A 1 17.03 -25.05 22.88
CA MET A 1 17.35 -24.19 21.73
C MET A 1 16.18 -23.23 21.58
N SER A 2 16.41 -21.93 21.72
CA SER A 2 15.37 -20.91 21.59
C SER A 2 14.72 -21.03 20.21
N ASP A 3 13.39 -21.08 20.18
CA ASP A 3 12.62 -21.12 18.93
C ASP A 3 13.04 -19.91 18.07
N PRO A 4 13.56 -20.11 16.84
CA PRO A 4 14.10 -19.00 16.07
C PRO A 4 12.96 -18.05 15.66
N GLY A 5 12.88 -16.88 16.29
CA GLY A 5 11.92 -15.84 15.89
C GLY A 5 12.16 -15.31 14.47
N TYR A 6 11.26 -14.45 13.99
CA TYR A 6 11.42 -13.78 12.70
C TYR A 6 12.71 -12.97 12.64
N VAL A 7 13.32 -12.86 11.45
CA VAL A 7 14.46 -11.96 11.23
C VAL A 7 14.17 -11.04 10.07
N VAL A 8 14.26 -9.73 10.32
CA VAL A 8 14.16 -8.69 9.29
C VAL A 8 15.56 -8.28 8.88
N TYR A 9 15.87 -8.47 7.60
CA TYR A 9 17.10 -7.97 6.98
C TYR A 9 16.78 -6.70 6.20
N GLY A 10 17.42 -5.59 6.55
CA GLY A 10 17.24 -4.34 5.84
C GLY A 10 17.65 -3.12 6.65
N ASP A 11 17.61 -1.98 5.98
CA ASP A 11 17.97 -0.68 6.55
C ASP A 11 16.71 0.06 7.04
N LEU A 12 16.69 0.50 8.30
CA LEU A 12 15.57 1.25 8.89
C LEU A 12 15.45 2.68 8.36
N ALA A 13 16.40 3.18 7.58
CA ALA A 13 16.22 4.39 6.79
C ALA A 13 15.32 4.15 5.57
N LYS A 14 15.13 2.90 5.14
CA LYS A 14 14.27 2.53 4.02
C LYS A 14 12.84 2.30 4.48
N ARG A 15 11.91 2.92 3.75
CA ARG A 15 10.45 2.82 3.95
C ARG A 15 10.01 1.37 4.16
N ASP A 16 10.39 0.47 3.26
CA ASP A 16 9.82 -0.88 3.22
C ASP A 16 10.23 -1.69 4.46
N THR A 17 11.47 -1.52 4.94
CA THR A 17 11.93 -2.12 6.20
C THR A 17 11.13 -1.60 7.39
N VAL A 18 10.86 -0.28 7.44
CA VAL A 18 10.05 0.33 8.50
C VAL A 18 8.62 -0.21 8.47
N VAL A 19 7.99 -0.29 7.30
CA VAL A 19 6.63 -0.83 7.16
C VAL A 19 6.57 -2.30 7.60
N LEU A 20 7.54 -3.11 7.18
CA LEU A 20 7.61 -4.52 7.59
C LEU A 20 7.77 -4.67 9.11
N ALA A 21 8.65 -3.88 9.71
CA ALA A 21 8.81 -3.85 11.16
C ALA A 21 7.51 -3.44 11.87
N LEU A 22 6.83 -2.38 11.41
CA LEU A 22 5.54 -1.97 11.94
C LEU A 22 4.48 -3.06 11.81
N ALA A 23 4.46 -3.81 10.71
CA ALA A 23 3.54 -4.92 10.52
C ALA A 23 3.79 -6.05 11.52
N LEU A 24 5.05 -6.43 11.77
CA LEU A 24 5.41 -7.45 12.76
C LEU A 24 5.04 -7.01 14.19
N GLU A 25 5.31 -5.74 14.54
CA GLU A 25 4.91 -5.15 15.82
C GLU A 25 3.38 -5.15 15.98
N ALA A 26 2.64 -4.72 14.95
CA ALA A 26 1.18 -4.71 14.95
C ALA A 26 0.58 -6.13 15.05
N LYS A 27 1.27 -7.12 14.48
CA LYS A 27 0.95 -8.55 14.59
C LYS A 27 1.41 -9.18 15.92
N ARG A 28 2.13 -8.43 16.76
CA ARG A 28 2.72 -8.89 18.04
C ARG A 28 3.68 -10.08 17.85
N LEU A 29 4.42 -10.08 16.75
CA LEU A 29 5.39 -11.11 16.40
C LEU A 29 6.78 -10.68 16.86
N ALA A 30 7.46 -11.54 17.62
CA ALA A 30 8.84 -11.32 18.01
C ALA A 30 9.76 -11.42 16.79
N PHE A 31 10.65 -10.45 16.62
CA PHE A 31 11.63 -10.45 15.54
C PHE A 31 12.94 -9.80 15.95
N THR A 32 14.02 -10.21 15.31
CA THR A 32 15.31 -9.51 15.36
C THR A 32 15.55 -8.76 14.06
N ARG A 33 16.36 -7.70 14.16
CA ARG A 33 16.76 -6.89 13.00
C ARG A 33 18.23 -7.13 12.73
N VAL A 34 18.56 -7.29 11.46
CA VAL A 34 19.93 -7.44 10.98
C VAL A 34 20.15 -6.39 9.91
N GLU A 35 21.13 -5.52 10.13
CA GLU A 35 21.55 -4.57 9.11
C GLU A 35 22.15 -5.32 7.93
N GLU A 36 21.69 -4.97 6.75
CA GLU A 36 22.05 -5.66 5.53
C GLU A 36 23.39 -5.14 4.98
N THR A 37 24.36 -6.04 4.80
CA THR A 37 25.57 -5.76 4.00
C THR A 37 25.34 -6.18 2.55
N ALA A 38 26.11 -5.62 1.61
CA ALA A 38 25.97 -5.97 0.18
C ALA A 38 26.11 -7.48 -0.09
N SER A 39 27.05 -8.15 0.58
CA SER A 39 27.25 -9.60 0.45
C SER A 39 26.07 -10.41 1.01
N LEU A 40 25.46 -9.93 2.10
CA LEU A 40 24.28 -10.55 2.68
C LEU A 40 23.06 -10.34 1.78
N ALA A 41 22.89 -9.15 1.20
CA ALA A 41 21.83 -8.84 0.26
C ALA A 41 21.83 -9.79 -0.94
N TYR A 42 23.02 -10.03 -1.53
CA TYR A 42 23.17 -10.97 -2.65
C TYR A 42 22.79 -12.41 -2.27
N ALA A 43 23.20 -12.87 -1.08
CA ALA A 43 22.83 -14.21 -0.60
C ALA A 43 21.33 -14.34 -0.30
N LEU A 44 20.68 -13.27 0.16
CA LEU A 44 19.25 -13.22 0.42
C LEU A 44 18.45 -13.16 -0.88
N GLU A 45 18.88 -12.36 -1.85
CA GLU A 45 18.31 -12.27 -3.20
C GLU A 45 18.31 -13.64 -3.87
N ALA A 46 19.45 -14.35 -3.84
CA ALA A 46 19.56 -15.70 -4.40
C ALA A 46 18.61 -16.71 -3.75
N ARG A 47 18.20 -16.48 -2.49
CA ARG A 47 17.24 -17.33 -1.78
C ARG A 47 15.79 -16.93 -1.99
N ALA A 48 15.52 -15.63 -2.09
CA ALA A 48 14.18 -15.09 -2.23
C ALA A 48 13.69 -15.12 -3.69
N GLY A 49 14.60 -15.15 -4.67
CA GLY A 49 14.29 -15.20 -6.10
C GLY A 49 13.87 -13.86 -6.70
N ASP A 50 13.96 -12.76 -5.94
CA ASP A 50 13.70 -11.40 -6.39
C ASP A 50 14.64 -10.42 -5.66
N GLY A 51 15.06 -9.38 -6.37
CA GLY A 51 16.02 -8.39 -5.89
C GLY A 51 15.36 -7.21 -5.19
N GLY A 52 15.95 -6.77 -4.08
CA GLY A 52 15.53 -5.55 -3.38
C GLY A 52 14.90 -5.84 -2.03
N GLY A 53 15.70 -5.69 -0.97
CA GLY A 53 15.24 -5.79 0.41
C GLY A 53 14.14 -4.77 0.77
N PRO A 54 13.46 -4.95 1.91
CA PRO A 54 13.85 -5.84 2.99
C PRO A 54 13.57 -7.32 2.69
N TYR A 55 14.23 -8.20 3.43
CA TYR A 55 13.96 -9.63 3.45
C TYR A 55 13.42 -10.04 4.82
N LEU A 56 12.47 -10.98 4.82
CA LEU A 56 11.93 -11.58 6.05
C LEU A 56 12.31 -13.05 6.08
N ARG A 57 13.09 -13.47 7.08
CA ARG A 57 13.28 -14.89 7.36
C ARG A 57 12.27 -15.36 8.40
N THR A 58 11.54 -16.42 8.06
CA THR A 58 10.56 -17.05 8.95
C THR A 58 11.24 -17.96 9.98
N PRO A 59 10.54 -18.35 11.06
CA PRO A 59 11.04 -19.36 12.01
C PRO A 59 11.44 -20.67 11.34
N GLU A 60 10.69 -21.08 10.32
CA GLU A 60 10.93 -22.30 9.53
C GLU A 60 12.12 -22.17 8.57
N GLY A 61 12.71 -20.99 8.44
CA GLY A 61 13.91 -20.73 7.63
C GLY A 61 13.65 -20.27 6.20
N PHE A 62 12.39 -20.07 5.79
CA PHE A 62 12.08 -19.47 4.50
C PHE A 62 12.51 -18.00 4.46
N VAL A 63 12.99 -17.53 3.30
CA VAL A 63 13.32 -16.13 3.07
C VAL A 63 12.32 -15.56 2.08
N LEU A 64 11.61 -14.53 2.49
CA LEU A 64 10.64 -13.81 1.67
C LEU A 64 11.24 -12.47 1.21
N SER A 65 10.85 -12.01 0.03
CA SER A 65 11.10 -10.66 -0.52
C SER A 65 9.78 -10.00 -0.95
N GLY A 66 9.85 -8.71 -1.30
CA GLY A 66 8.70 -7.94 -1.79
C GLY A 66 7.69 -7.58 -0.70
N LEU A 67 7.72 -6.32 -0.23
CA LEU A 67 6.91 -5.85 0.89
C LEU A 67 5.43 -6.23 0.80
N HIS A 68 4.79 -5.98 -0.34
CA HIS A 68 3.37 -6.29 -0.51
C HIS A 68 3.07 -7.80 -0.38
N ALA A 69 3.92 -8.65 -0.95
CA ALA A 69 3.78 -10.09 -0.87
C ALA A 69 4.00 -10.58 0.58
N MET A 70 4.95 -9.99 1.30
CA MET A 70 5.15 -10.27 2.72
C MET A 70 3.97 -9.88 3.58
N LEU A 71 3.38 -8.70 3.36
CA LEU A 71 2.20 -8.27 4.12
C LEU A 71 1.00 -9.19 3.84
N ASP A 72 0.83 -9.66 2.61
CA ASP A 72 -0.18 -10.66 2.24
C ASP A 72 0.08 -12.01 2.91
N TRP A 73 1.34 -12.45 2.94
CA TRP A 73 1.73 -13.68 3.61
C TRP A 73 1.52 -13.59 5.13
N LEU A 74 1.92 -12.50 5.77
CA LEU A 74 1.71 -12.23 7.19
C LEU A 74 0.22 -12.22 7.54
N GLU A 75 -0.63 -11.61 6.72
CA GLU A 75 -2.08 -11.59 6.96
C GLU A 75 -2.69 -13.00 6.88
N ARG A 76 -2.20 -13.85 5.97
CA ARG A 76 -2.67 -15.24 5.82
C ARG A 76 -2.19 -16.15 6.96
N VAL A 77 -0.92 -16.06 7.32
CA VAL A 77 -0.31 -16.93 8.35
C VAL A 77 -0.69 -16.46 9.76
N HIS A 78 -0.83 -15.15 9.96
CA HIS A 78 -1.22 -14.52 11.22
C HIS A 78 -2.50 -13.69 11.03
N PRO A 79 -3.68 -14.31 10.97
CA PRO A 79 -4.93 -13.60 10.69
C PRO A 79 -5.35 -12.63 11.80
N ARG A 80 -4.74 -12.70 12.99
CA ARG A 80 -5.02 -11.83 14.13
C ARG A 80 -3.73 -11.24 14.70
N PRO A 81 -3.74 -9.95 15.10
CA PRO A 81 -4.77 -8.94 14.80
C PRO A 81 -4.89 -8.68 13.29
N ALA A 82 -6.10 -8.47 12.77
CA ALA A 82 -6.29 -8.24 11.34
C ALA A 82 -5.83 -6.84 10.92
N LEU A 83 -4.98 -6.73 9.90
CA LEU A 83 -4.52 -5.44 9.35
C LEU A 83 -5.13 -5.16 7.98
N LEU A 84 -5.69 -6.17 7.33
CA LEU A 84 -6.48 -6.05 6.12
C LEU A 84 -7.95 -6.33 6.45
N PRO A 85 -8.87 -5.38 6.21
CA PRO A 85 -10.29 -5.61 6.48
C PRO A 85 -10.83 -6.83 5.70
N GLY A 86 -11.74 -7.58 6.33
CA GLY A 86 -12.39 -8.74 5.71
C GLY A 86 -13.65 -8.39 4.92
N LEU A 87 -14.32 -7.28 5.25
CA LEU A 87 -15.56 -6.89 4.59
C LEU A 87 -15.29 -6.23 3.23
N PRO A 88 -16.09 -6.51 2.18
CA PRO A 88 -15.76 -6.19 0.79
C PRO A 88 -15.44 -4.72 0.49
N VAL A 89 -16.24 -3.76 0.97
CA VAL A 89 -16.02 -2.34 0.72
C VAL A 89 -14.74 -1.88 1.40
N ARG A 90 -14.61 -2.15 2.71
CA ARG A 90 -13.42 -1.75 3.48
C ARG A 90 -12.15 -2.41 2.94
N ARG A 91 -12.22 -3.68 2.53
CA ARG A 91 -11.10 -4.42 1.94
C ARG A 91 -10.68 -3.79 0.62
N THR A 92 -11.62 -3.52 -0.28
CA THR A 92 -11.31 -2.93 -1.60
C THR A 92 -10.70 -1.54 -1.44
N CYS A 93 -11.28 -0.70 -0.55
CA CYS A 93 -10.72 0.61 -0.23
C CYS A 93 -9.32 0.50 0.39
N SER A 94 -9.08 -0.50 1.26
CA SER A 94 -7.75 -0.78 1.81
C SER A 94 -6.73 -1.07 0.71
N ARG A 95 -7.02 -2.04 -0.17
CA ARG A 95 -6.14 -2.39 -1.30
C ARG A 95 -5.84 -1.19 -2.20
N LEU A 96 -6.87 -0.41 -2.56
CA LEU A 96 -6.72 0.77 -3.39
C LEU A 96 -5.85 1.85 -2.73
N LEU A 97 -6.00 2.05 -1.41
CA LEU A 97 -5.15 2.97 -0.65
C LEU A 97 -3.70 2.48 -0.58
N GLU A 98 -3.47 1.17 -0.38
CA GLU A 98 -2.12 0.60 -0.40
C GLU A 98 -1.42 0.89 -1.74
N ASP A 99 -2.09 0.57 -2.85
CA ASP A 99 -1.61 0.80 -4.21
C ASP A 99 -1.33 2.29 -4.45
N TRP A 100 -2.27 3.16 -4.06
CA TRP A 100 -2.13 4.59 -4.24
C TRP A 100 -0.94 5.15 -3.45
N ILE A 101 -0.80 4.80 -2.17
CA ILE A 101 0.31 5.26 -1.32
C ILE A 101 1.65 4.78 -1.86
N GLU A 102 1.73 3.49 -2.18
CA GLU A 102 2.98 2.84 -2.55
C GLU A 102 3.46 3.23 -3.95
N LEU A 103 2.52 3.26 -4.91
CA LEU A 103 2.83 3.42 -6.32
C LEU A 103 2.64 4.85 -6.80
N TRP A 104 1.71 5.63 -6.26
CA TRP A 104 1.30 6.90 -6.87
C TRP A 104 1.54 8.15 -6.03
N LEU A 105 1.31 8.09 -4.72
CA LEU A 105 1.29 9.27 -3.86
C LEU A 105 2.60 10.06 -3.90
N ARG A 106 3.74 9.36 -4.02
CA ARG A 106 5.07 9.96 -4.22
C ARG A 106 5.15 10.80 -5.49
N VAL A 107 4.45 10.40 -6.54
CA VAL A 107 4.35 11.13 -7.81
C VAL A 107 3.37 12.29 -7.66
N ALA A 108 2.22 12.06 -7.01
CA ALA A 108 1.17 13.06 -6.82
C ALA A 108 1.61 14.26 -5.94
N VAL A 109 2.32 14.01 -4.84
CA VAL A 109 2.74 15.09 -3.90
C VAL A 109 3.79 16.02 -4.50
N ARG A 110 4.63 15.51 -5.41
CA ARG A 110 5.53 16.37 -6.19
C ARG A 110 4.78 17.29 -7.15
N ARG A 111 3.48 17.05 -7.37
CA ARG A 111 2.63 17.77 -8.32
C ARG A 111 1.61 18.68 -7.63
N SER A 112 1.07 18.29 -6.48
CA SER A 112 0.10 19.09 -5.73
C SER A 112 0.06 18.72 -4.23
N GLY A 113 -0.14 19.72 -3.37
CA GLY A 113 -0.34 19.54 -1.92
C GLY A 113 -1.75 19.05 -1.54
N VAL A 114 -2.71 19.06 -2.48
CA VAL A 114 -4.13 18.75 -2.23
C VAL A 114 -4.32 17.36 -1.62
N ALA A 115 -3.58 16.35 -2.11
CA ALA A 115 -3.66 15.00 -1.56
C ALA A 115 -3.23 14.94 -0.08
N LEU A 116 -2.22 15.73 0.32
CA LEU A 116 -1.79 15.80 1.72
C LEU A 116 -2.79 16.56 2.59
N GLU A 117 -3.43 17.61 2.05
CA GLU A 117 -4.48 18.36 2.75
C GLU A 117 -5.73 17.51 2.97
N ALA A 118 -6.14 16.72 1.97
CA ALA A 118 -7.24 15.77 2.10
C ALA A 118 -6.91 14.66 3.12
N LEU A 119 -5.69 14.14 3.09
CA LEU A 119 -5.21 13.17 4.08
C LEU A 119 -5.18 13.76 5.50
N GLU A 120 -4.69 14.99 5.67
CA GLU A 120 -4.68 15.68 6.96
C GLU A 120 -6.09 15.84 7.51
N ALA A 121 -7.02 16.37 6.71
CA ALA A 121 -8.41 16.57 7.13
C ALA A 121 -9.07 15.25 7.52
N HIS A 122 -8.85 14.20 6.72
CA HIS A 122 -9.38 12.87 7.00
C HIS A 122 -8.81 12.26 8.29
N VAL A 123 -7.48 12.29 8.45
CA VAL A 123 -6.80 11.73 9.62
C VAL A 123 -7.12 12.52 10.89
N ALA A 124 -7.39 13.82 10.78
CA ALA A 124 -7.89 14.64 11.88
C ALA A 124 -9.29 14.20 12.34
N ALA A 125 -10.17 13.83 11.40
CA ALA A 125 -11.55 13.44 11.69
C ALA A 125 -11.69 11.98 12.13
N SER A 126 -10.95 11.06 11.51
CA SER A 126 -11.15 9.61 11.66
C SER A 126 -10.09 8.92 12.52
N GLY A 127 -8.93 9.54 12.73
CA GLY A 127 -7.79 8.92 13.41
C GLY A 127 -6.87 8.17 12.43
N PHE A 128 -7.41 7.18 11.71
CA PHE A 128 -6.73 6.39 10.68
C PHE A 128 -7.52 6.37 9.36
N LEU A 129 -6.92 5.81 8.31
CA LEU A 129 -7.48 5.82 6.95
C LEU A 129 -8.85 5.15 6.86
N LEU A 130 -9.05 4.01 7.52
CA LEU A 130 -10.32 3.29 7.50
C LEU A 130 -11.11 3.38 8.81
N GLY A 131 -10.82 4.35 9.67
CA GLY A 131 -11.55 4.61 10.90
C GLY A 131 -10.64 4.67 12.12
N ARG A 132 -11.08 4.08 13.25
CA ARG A 132 -10.43 4.28 14.56
C ARG A 132 -9.25 3.36 14.84
N ALA A 133 -8.99 2.36 14.01
CA ALA A 133 -7.87 1.45 14.16
C ALA A 133 -6.98 1.44 12.92
N PRO A 134 -5.66 1.22 13.09
CA PRO A 134 -4.73 1.21 11.97
C PRO A 134 -4.93 -0.05 11.11
N THR A 135 -4.77 0.14 9.81
CA THR A 135 -4.81 -0.89 8.78
C THR A 135 -3.49 -0.88 7.99
N ARG A 136 -3.28 -1.83 7.07
CA ARG A 136 -2.08 -1.86 6.21
C ARG A 136 -1.79 -0.52 5.50
N PRO A 137 -2.77 0.16 4.88
CA PRO A 137 -2.58 1.51 4.36
C PRO A 137 -1.96 2.50 5.34
N ASP A 138 -2.32 2.44 6.63
CA ASP A 138 -1.78 3.34 7.64
C ASP A 138 -0.30 3.07 7.90
N LEU A 139 0.12 1.79 7.89
CA LEU A 139 1.54 1.43 7.99
C LEU A 139 2.33 2.00 6.81
N LEU A 140 1.82 1.85 5.59
CA LEU A 140 2.46 2.38 4.37
C LEU A 140 2.54 3.91 4.39
N LEU A 141 1.47 4.58 4.85
CA LEU A 141 1.43 6.03 4.98
C LEU A 141 2.46 6.52 6.01
N VAL A 142 2.54 5.88 7.18
CA VAL A 142 3.55 6.19 8.20
C VAL A 142 4.96 5.96 7.67
N GLY A 143 5.23 4.82 7.04
CA GLY A 143 6.55 4.54 6.47
C GLY A 143 6.97 5.60 5.45
N TRP A 144 6.05 6.05 4.60
CA TRP A 144 6.32 7.13 3.65
C TRP A 144 6.57 8.48 4.35
N ILE A 145 5.77 8.85 5.34
CA ILE A 145 5.98 10.10 6.10
C ILE A 145 7.35 10.08 6.78
N GLU A 146 7.67 9.01 7.50
CA GLU A 146 8.89 8.90 8.30
C GLU A 146 10.16 8.85 7.42
N CYS A 147 10.16 8.07 6.35
CA CYS A 147 11.36 7.86 5.54
C CYS A 147 11.52 8.85 4.37
N ASP A 148 10.43 9.32 3.75
CA ASP A 148 10.49 10.20 2.58
C ASP A 148 10.21 11.68 2.89
N LEU A 149 9.25 11.99 3.78
CA LEU A 149 8.86 13.38 4.00
C LEU A 149 9.64 14.04 5.11
N ARG A 150 9.75 13.41 6.28
CA ARG A 150 10.44 13.98 7.45
C ARG A 150 11.94 14.16 7.22
N THR A 151 12.55 13.32 6.39
CA THR A 151 13.97 13.40 6.01
C THR A 151 14.28 14.60 5.11
N ARG A 152 13.26 15.23 4.49
CA ARG A 152 13.42 16.40 3.61
C ARG A 152 12.96 17.67 4.32
N ALA A 153 13.91 18.56 4.65
CA ALA A 153 13.65 19.77 5.45
C ALA A 153 12.44 20.61 4.97
N ARG A 154 12.30 20.82 3.65
CA ARG A 154 11.16 21.58 3.08
C ARG A 154 9.82 20.86 3.26
N ALA A 155 9.78 19.54 3.07
CA ALA A 155 8.57 18.75 3.24
C ALA A 155 8.18 18.68 4.72
N ARG A 156 9.15 18.44 5.61
CA ARG A 156 8.95 18.49 7.07
C ARG A 156 8.36 19.83 7.52
N ALA A 157 8.98 20.95 7.12
CA ALA A 157 8.48 22.29 7.49
C ALA A 157 7.08 22.58 6.92
N TRP A 158 6.71 21.98 5.79
CA TRP A 158 5.34 22.07 5.28
C TRP A 158 4.38 21.26 6.14
N LEU A 159 4.71 20.01 6.49
CA LEU A 159 3.89 19.15 7.35
C LEU A 159 3.66 19.78 8.73
N GLU A 160 4.70 20.32 9.35
CA GLU A 160 4.61 21.01 10.65
C GLU A 160 3.61 22.17 10.64
N ARG A 161 3.50 22.89 9.50
CA ARG A 161 2.59 24.03 9.37
C ARG A 161 1.19 23.67 8.90
N ARG A 162 1.05 22.65 8.05
CA ARG A 162 -0.20 22.38 7.31
C ARG A 162 -0.81 21.01 7.55
N ALA A 163 -0.02 20.04 7.99
CA ALA A 163 -0.49 18.68 8.23
C ALA A 163 0.09 18.07 9.53
N PRO A 164 -0.12 18.72 10.69
CA PRO A 164 0.41 18.23 11.95
C PRO A 164 -0.19 16.89 12.39
N ARG A 165 -1.43 16.55 11.98
CA ARG A 165 -2.00 15.23 12.31
C ARG A 165 -1.32 14.11 11.54
N LEU A 166 -0.94 14.34 10.28
CA LEU A 166 -0.11 13.40 9.54
C LEU A 166 1.26 13.22 10.20
N LEU A 167 1.89 14.29 10.67
CA LEU A 167 3.19 14.23 11.33
C LEU A 167 3.17 13.38 12.63
N GLY A 168 2.06 13.41 13.37
CA GLY A 168 1.84 12.61 14.58
C GLY A 168 1.19 11.24 14.32
N LEU A 169 1.07 10.79 13.07
CA LEU A 169 0.40 9.52 12.76
C LEU A 169 1.21 8.30 13.24
N GLY A 170 2.54 8.33 13.11
CA GLY A 170 3.41 7.23 13.53
C GLY A 170 3.34 6.94 15.03
N GLU A 171 3.37 7.98 15.86
CA GLU A 171 3.23 7.86 17.32
C GLU A 171 1.86 7.29 17.71
N ARG A 172 0.78 7.78 17.07
CA ARG A 172 -0.57 7.25 17.31
C ARG A 172 -0.71 5.79 16.90
N LEU A 173 -0.11 5.40 15.77
CA LEU A 173 -0.10 4.01 15.31
C LEU A 173 0.59 3.11 16.33
N LEU A 174 1.79 3.49 16.79
CA LEU A 174 2.53 2.73 17.80
C LEU A 174 1.78 2.67 19.14
N GLY A 175 1.11 3.76 19.54
CA GLY A 175 0.22 3.77 20.71
C GLY A 175 -0.91 2.75 20.58
N ALA A 176 -1.63 2.77 19.45
CA ALA A 176 -2.72 1.83 19.17
C ALA A 176 -2.26 0.36 19.15
N VAL A 177 -1.07 0.10 18.60
CA VAL A 177 -0.46 -1.25 18.61
C VAL A 177 -0.16 -1.72 20.05
N ARG A 178 0.43 -0.86 20.88
CA ARG A 178 0.78 -1.17 22.28
C ARG A 178 -0.44 -1.40 23.16
N GLU A 179 -1.48 -0.59 22.98
CA GLU A 179 -2.76 -0.72 23.70
C GLU A 179 -3.58 -1.92 23.21
N GLY A 180 -3.15 -2.59 22.14
CA GLY A 180 -3.82 -3.74 21.56
C GLY A 180 -5.06 -3.39 20.73
N ASN A 181 -5.26 -2.13 20.38
CA ASN A 181 -6.37 -1.60 19.60
C ASN A 181 -6.19 -1.79 18.07
N VAL A 182 -5.55 -2.88 17.67
CA VAL A 182 -5.32 -3.28 16.27
C VAL A 182 -6.41 -4.21 15.74
N ASP A 183 -7.23 -4.78 16.61
CA ASP A 183 -8.29 -5.73 16.21
C ASP A 183 -9.58 -5.03 15.72
N ALA A 184 -9.61 -3.69 15.71
CA ALA A 184 -10.77 -2.91 15.25
C ALA A 184 -10.91 -2.80 13.71
N CYS A 185 -10.05 -3.47 12.93
CA CYS A 185 -10.39 -3.89 11.56
C CYS A 185 -11.67 -4.73 11.51
N ALA A 186 -12.04 -5.39 12.62
CA ALA A 186 -13.28 -6.10 12.82
C ALA A 186 -14.49 -5.17 13.11
N SER A 187 -14.54 -3.99 12.49
CA SER A 187 -15.79 -3.21 12.43
C SER A 187 -16.90 -4.12 11.93
N SER A 188 -18.04 -4.14 12.63
CA SER A 188 -19.21 -4.94 12.24
C SER A 188 -19.94 -4.36 11.02
N ASP A 189 -19.63 -3.12 10.63
CA ASP A 189 -20.18 -2.46 9.45
C ASP A 189 -19.12 -2.33 8.34
N ASP A 190 -19.55 -2.56 7.10
CA ASP A 190 -18.74 -2.44 5.87
C ASP A 190 -18.71 -1.00 5.34
N ALA A 191 -18.95 -0.02 6.20
CA ALA A 191 -18.84 1.39 5.86
C ALA A 191 -17.40 1.91 5.95
N ILE A 192 -17.12 2.93 5.14
CA ILE A 192 -15.91 3.77 5.25
C ILE A 192 -16.27 5.10 5.92
N PRO A 193 -15.32 5.77 6.59
CA PRO A 193 -15.58 7.10 7.13
C PRO A 193 -15.92 8.09 6.01
N ILE A 194 -16.93 8.94 6.22
CA ILE A 194 -17.36 9.93 5.21
C ILE A 194 -16.25 10.92 4.84
N SER A 195 -15.34 11.23 5.77
CA SER A 195 -14.18 12.09 5.51
C SER A 195 -13.19 11.48 4.51
N LEU A 196 -13.24 10.17 4.26
CA LEU A 196 -12.36 9.50 3.30
C LEU A 196 -12.75 9.80 1.84
N VAL A 197 -13.98 10.30 1.60
CA VAL A 197 -14.50 10.54 0.24
C VAL A 197 -13.60 11.50 -0.55
N GLU A 198 -13.06 12.56 0.06
CA GLU A 198 -12.15 13.48 -0.65
C GLU A 198 -10.83 12.82 -1.03
N VAL A 199 -10.28 11.96 -0.16
CA VAL A 199 -9.08 11.17 -0.49
C VAL A 199 -9.36 10.25 -1.67
N LEU A 200 -10.53 9.57 -1.70
CA LEU A 200 -10.91 8.71 -2.82
C LEU A 200 -11.13 9.50 -4.12
N ARG A 201 -11.59 10.76 -4.05
CA ARG A 201 -11.69 11.63 -5.24
C ARG A 201 -10.32 12.00 -5.79
N GLU A 202 -9.32 12.25 -4.94
CA GLU A 202 -7.94 12.45 -5.41
C GLU A 202 -7.39 11.18 -6.07
N ILE A 203 -7.70 10.00 -5.51
CA ILE A 203 -7.35 8.72 -6.14
C ILE A 203 -8.00 8.59 -7.51
N GLY A 204 -9.31 8.85 -7.62
CA GLY A 204 -10.06 8.79 -8.86
C GLY A 204 -9.52 9.74 -9.93
N ARG A 205 -9.25 11.00 -9.55
CA ARG A 205 -8.80 12.05 -10.47
C ARG A 205 -7.46 11.74 -11.10
N ASP A 206 -6.48 11.30 -10.30
CA ASP A 206 -5.09 11.19 -10.78
C ASP A 206 -4.66 9.74 -10.97
N TYR A 207 -4.72 8.93 -9.92
CA TYR A 207 -4.17 7.58 -9.95
C TYR A 207 -5.01 6.66 -10.84
N HIS A 208 -6.33 6.72 -10.69
CA HIS A 208 -7.24 5.88 -11.46
C HIS A 208 -7.25 6.25 -12.95
N ALA A 209 -7.16 7.55 -13.22
CA ALA A 209 -6.98 8.07 -14.57
C ALA A 209 -5.64 7.63 -15.20
N PHE A 210 -4.58 7.48 -14.41
CA PHE A 210 -3.34 6.86 -14.86
C PHE A 210 -3.52 5.36 -15.12
N LEU A 211 -4.18 4.61 -14.23
CA LEU A 211 -4.38 3.17 -14.40
C LEU A 211 -5.09 2.83 -15.71
N ASP A 212 -6.15 3.57 -16.08
CA ASP A 212 -6.84 3.38 -17.36
C ASP A 212 -5.91 3.61 -18.56
N ARG A 213 -5.15 4.71 -18.56
CA ARG A 213 -4.24 5.02 -19.68
C ARG A 213 -3.01 4.12 -19.71
N ASN A 214 -2.49 3.71 -18.56
CA ASN A 214 -1.38 2.76 -18.43
C ASN A 214 -1.78 1.38 -18.98
N GLN A 215 -3.00 0.94 -18.68
CA GLN A 215 -3.56 -0.29 -19.22
C GLN A 215 -3.65 -0.24 -20.76
N ARG A 216 -4.10 0.89 -21.34
CA ARG A 216 -4.14 1.07 -22.79
C ARG A 216 -2.75 1.10 -23.42
N ALA A 217 -1.84 1.91 -22.86
CA ALA A 217 -0.47 2.00 -23.33
C ALA A 217 0.24 0.63 -23.32
N LEU A 218 0.03 -0.20 -22.28
CA LEU A 218 0.54 -1.57 -22.24
C LEU A 218 -0.01 -2.44 -23.37
N LYS A 219 -1.31 -2.35 -23.67
CA LYS A 219 -1.93 -3.09 -24.79
C LYS A 219 -1.37 -2.66 -26.15
N ASP A 220 -1.09 -1.38 -26.29
CA ASP A 220 -0.61 -0.79 -27.53
C ASP A 220 0.92 -0.95 -27.70
N GLY A 221 1.61 -1.56 -26.73
CA GLY A 221 3.07 -1.70 -26.73
C GLY A 221 3.81 -0.38 -26.59
N ALA A 222 3.18 0.64 -26.01
CA ALA A 222 3.78 1.94 -25.76
C ALA A 222 4.57 1.94 -24.44
N ASP A 223 5.61 2.78 -24.37
CA ASP A 223 6.45 2.93 -23.18
C ASP A 223 6.03 4.13 -22.31
N GLU A 224 5.11 4.96 -22.80
CA GLU A 224 4.73 6.23 -22.19
C GLU A 224 3.21 6.42 -22.08
N VAL A 225 2.81 7.12 -21.02
CA VAL A 225 1.43 7.52 -20.70
C VAL A 225 1.37 9.05 -20.60
N ARG A 226 0.48 9.66 -21.37
CA ARG A 226 0.21 11.11 -21.29
C ARG A 226 -1.00 11.39 -20.41
N LEU A 227 -0.84 12.31 -19.45
CA LEU A 227 -1.86 12.68 -18.49
C LEU A 227 -1.95 14.19 -18.37
N GLU A 228 -3.17 14.70 -18.24
CA GLU A 228 -3.42 16.11 -17.97
C GLU A 228 -3.60 16.32 -16.47
N PHE A 229 -2.86 17.26 -15.91
CA PHE A 229 -2.92 17.65 -14.50
C PHE A 229 -3.00 19.17 -14.40
N ALA A 230 -4.07 19.70 -13.80
CA ALA A 230 -4.21 21.14 -13.57
C ALA A 230 -3.92 22.02 -14.81
N GLY A 231 -4.27 21.53 -16.01
CA GLY A 231 -4.03 22.21 -17.29
C GLY A 231 -2.65 21.96 -17.93
N GLU A 232 -1.77 21.17 -17.30
CA GLU A 232 -0.50 20.74 -17.86
C GLU A 232 -0.53 19.28 -18.31
N THR A 233 -0.14 19.01 -19.55
CA THR A 233 0.10 17.64 -20.02
C THR A 233 1.47 17.17 -19.57
N ARG A 234 1.53 16.00 -18.93
CA ARG A 234 2.76 15.34 -18.48
C ARG A 234 2.84 13.93 -19.03
N THR A 235 4.07 13.55 -19.38
CA THR A 235 4.40 12.19 -19.80
C THR A 235 4.98 11.41 -18.62
N LEU A 236 4.54 10.16 -18.47
CA LEU A 236 5.03 9.21 -17.47
C LEU A 236 5.41 7.91 -18.16
N PRO A 237 6.41 7.17 -17.65
CA PRO A 237 6.65 5.83 -18.15
C PRO A 237 5.46 4.92 -17.83
N VAL A 238 5.22 3.96 -18.70
CA VAL A 238 4.36 2.82 -18.40
C VAL A 238 4.90 2.04 -17.21
N ARG A 239 4.00 1.53 -16.38
CA ARG A 239 4.32 0.79 -15.15
C ARG A 239 3.58 -0.53 -15.09
N ARG A 240 4.30 -1.62 -15.36
CA ARG A 240 3.78 -2.99 -15.26
C ARG A 240 3.32 -3.34 -13.84
N ASP A 241 3.99 -2.83 -12.82
CA ASP A 241 3.63 -3.08 -11.41
C ASP A 241 2.24 -2.54 -11.07
N CYS A 242 1.90 -1.35 -11.58
CA CYS A 242 0.57 -0.77 -11.43
C CYS A 242 -0.50 -1.64 -12.10
N GLU A 243 -0.20 -2.23 -13.25
CA GLU A 243 -1.10 -3.17 -13.93
C GLU A 243 -1.27 -4.47 -13.13
N ARG A 244 -0.19 -5.05 -12.62
CA ARG A 244 -0.25 -6.27 -11.78
C ARG A 244 -1.10 -6.05 -10.52
N ARG A 245 -0.93 -4.91 -9.84
CA ARG A 245 -1.68 -4.57 -8.63
C ARG A 245 -3.15 -4.26 -8.91
N ARG A 246 -3.43 -3.51 -9.98
CA ARG A 246 -4.80 -3.29 -10.49
C ARG A 246 -5.52 -4.62 -10.78
N LEU A 247 -4.85 -5.56 -11.45
CA LEU A 247 -5.41 -6.87 -11.76
C LEU A 247 -5.67 -7.71 -10.52
N ALA A 248 -4.80 -7.67 -9.51
CA ALA A 248 -5.05 -8.34 -8.24
C ALA A 248 -6.35 -7.85 -7.58
N ILE A 249 -6.58 -6.54 -7.52
CA ILE A 249 -7.85 -5.97 -7.02
C ILE A 249 -9.03 -6.40 -7.91
N GLY A 250 -8.88 -6.34 -9.23
CA GLY A 250 -9.91 -6.78 -10.18
C GLY A 250 -10.34 -8.24 -9.98
N ARG A 251 -9.39 -9.14 -9.70
CA ARG A 251 -9.65 -10.56 -9.38
C ARG A 251 -10.38 -10.72 -8.06
N GLU A 252 -9.97 -10.00 -7.02
CA GLU A 252 -10.69 -9.98 -5.73
C GLU A 252 -12.14 -9.51 -5.94
N LEU A 253 -12.40 -8.50 -6.77
CA LEU A 253 -13.75 -8.04 -7.11
C LEU A 253 -14.56 -9.07 -7.92
N ALA A 254 -13.90 -9.81 -8.81
CA ALA A 254 -14.55 -10.80 -9.69
C ALA A 254 -15.10 -12.02 -8.92
N VAL A 255 -14.52 -12.36 -7.78
CA VAL A 255 -14.99 -13.47 -6.93
C VAL A 255 -16.05 -13.05 -5.90
N LEU A 256 -16.28 -11.76 -5.70
CA LEU A 256 -17.34 -11.28 -4.80
C LEU A 256 -18.74 -11.66 -5.27
N ALA A 257 -19.63 -11.92 -4.32
CA ALA A 257 -21.07 -12.02 -4.57
C ALA A 257 -21.61 -10.73 -5.23
N PRO A 258 -22.64 -10.82 -6.11
CA PRO A 258 -23.17 -9.66 -6.82
C PRO A 258 -23.56 -8.49 -5.91
N GLU A 259 -24.14 -8.77 -4.74
CA GLU A 259 -24.56 -7.79 -3.73
C GLU A 259 -23.36 -7.03 -3.18
N ALA A 260 -22.31 -7.76 -2.77
CA ALA A 260 -21.07 -7.20 -2.25
C ALA A 260 -20.38 -6.33 -3.31
N ARG A 261 -20.29 -6.80 -4.56
CA ARG A 261 -19.71 -6.03 -5.67
C ARG A 261 -20.49 -4.74 -5.92
N ARG A 262 -21.82 -4.76 -5.85
CA ARG A 262 -22.66 -3.56 -5.96
C ARG A 262 -22.38 -2.57 -4.81
N SER A 263 -22.20 -3.06 -3.58
CA SER A 263 -21.84 -2.21 -2.44
C SER A 263 -20.50 -1.49 -2.65
N VAL A 264 -19.48 -2.20 -3.16
CA VAL A 264 -18.20 -1.58 -3.53
C VAL A 264 -18.39 -0.54 -4.63
N GLY A 265 -19.15 -0.87 -5.68
CA GLY A 265 -19.46 0.05 -6.78
C GLY A 265 -20.10 1.35 -6.31
N ARG A 266 -21.08 1.28 -5.40
CA ARG A 266 -21.74 2.48 -4.83
C ARG A 266 -20.78 3.46 -4.15
N VAL A 267 -19.66 2.96 -3.62
CA VAL A 267 -18.64 3.78 -2.96
C VAL A 267 -17.63 4.33 -3.96
N LEU A 268 -17.15 3.50 -4.90
CA LEU A 268 -16.05 3.85 -5.78
C LEU A 268 -16.47 4.51 -7.10
N GLU A 269 -17.68 4.26 -7.61
CA GLU A 269 -18.18 4.87 -8.85
C GLU A 269 -18.32 6.39 -8.75
N PRO A 270 -18.96 6.97 -7.71
CA PRO A 270 -19.17 8.42 -7.64
C PRO A 270 -17.89 9.24 -7.51
N VAL A 271 -16.81 8.62 -7.05
CA VAL A 271 -15.49 9.26 -6.87
C VAL A 271 -14.53 8.94 -8.02
N GLY A 272 -14.98 8.23 -9.06
CA GLY A 272 -14.18 7.92 -10.24
C GLY A 272 -13.12 6.83 -10.03
N ALA A 273 -13.19 6.07 -8.94
CA ALA A 273 -12.20 5.05 -8.56
C ALA A 273 -12.62 3.61 -8.88
N TRP A 274 -13.58 3.43 -9.80
CA TRP A 274 -14.15 2.11 -10.15
C TRP A 274 -13.68 1.56 -11.49
N HIS A 275 -13.78 2.36 -12.56
CA HIS A 275 -13.69 1.89 -13.95
C HIS A 275 -12.41 1.08 -14.25
N ALA A 276 -11.23 1.62 -13.95
CA ALA A 276 -9.96 0.95 -14.22
C ALA A 276 -9.80 -0.41 -13.50
N LEU A 277 -10.41 -0.65 -12.34
CA LEU A 277 -10.34 -1.95 -11.63
C LEU A 277 -11.03 -3.08 -12.42
N ARG A 278 -11.89 -2.72 -13.39
CA ARG A 278 -12.69 -3.66 -14.18
C ARG A 278 -12.19 -3.84 -15.61
N LEU A 279 -11.14 -3.12 -16.00
CA LEU A 279 -10.55 -3.29 -17.32
C LEU A 279 -9.93 -4.70 -17.45
N PRO A 280 -9.99 -5.32 -18.64
CA PRO A 280 -9.30 -6.58 -18.90
C PRO A 280 -7.78 -6.43 -18.71
N ALA A 281 -7.09 -7.56 -18.57
CA ALA A 281 -5.63 -7.57 -18.52
C ALA A 281 -5.02 -6.96 -19.78
N ALA A 282 -3.99 -6.12 -19.59
CA ALA A 282 -3.14 -5.61 -20.66
C ALA A 282 -1.85 -6.41 -20.83
N ILE A 283 -1.45 -7.14 -19.80
CA ILE A 283 -0.31 -8.06 -19.81
C ILE A 283 -0.85 -9.48 -19.63
N GLU A 284 -0.42 -10.39 -20.50
CA GLU A 284 -0.50 -11.82 -20.18
C GLU A 284 0.45 -12.07 -19.01
N GLU A 285 -0.01 -12.74 -17.96
CA GLU A 285 0.92 -13.24 -16.95
C GLU A 285 1.82 -14.24 -17.66
N MET A 286 3.14 -13.99 -17.63
CA MET A 286 4.11 -15.05 -17.94
C MET A 286 3.80 -16.21 -17.01
N ASP A 287 3.44 -17.34 -17.60
CA ASP A 287 3.38 -18.60 -16.87
C ASP A 287 4.76 -18.79 -16.21
N PRO A 288 4.85 -18.97 -14.88
CA PRO A 288 6.13 -19.27 -14.23
C PRO A 288 6.79 -20.56 -14.76
N ALA A 289 6.07 -21.36 -15.55
CA ALA A 289 6.60 -22.49 -16.32
C ALA A 289 6.99 -22.15 -17.78
N ASP A 290 6.80 -20.92 -18.27
CA ASP A 290 7.17 -20.51 -19.64
C ASP A 290 8.69 -20.27 -19.73
N PRO A 291 9.44 -21.12 -20.46
CA PRO A 291 10.90 -21.02 -20.56
C PRO A 291 11.37 -19.80 -21.37
N ARG A 292 10.46 -19.02 -21.98
CA ARG A 292 10.78 -17.77 -22.68
C ARG A 292 10.99 -16.58 -21.74
N GLY A 293 10.85 -16.80 -20.43
CA GLY A 293 11.08 -15.80 -19.39
C GLY A 293 12.52 -15.62 -18.91
N LEU A 294 13.50 -16.30 -19.54
CA LEU A 294 14.93 -16.20 -19.23
C LEU A 294 15.69 -15.40 -20.29
#